data_AF-A0A7C4BYQ5-F1
#
_entry.id   AF-A0A7C4BYQ5-F1
#
_cell.length_a   1.000
_cell.length_b   1.000
_cell.length_c   1.000
_cell.angle_alpha   90.00
_cell.angle_beta   90.00
_cell.angle_gamma   90.00
#
_symmetry.space_group_name_H-M   'P 1'
#
loop_
_entity.id
_entity.type
_entity.pdbx_description
1 polymer ?
#
loop_
_entity_poly.entity_id
_entity_poly.type
_entity_poly.pdbx_seq_one_letter_code
_entity_poly.pdbx_strand_id
1 'polypeptide(L)'
;MEIRKSKDLAKPGPCGEASIRRLLPVALVVLSAPAAAQTSGAAKNASAEPVYSVVSPAGESTVKMIRMAPRLNTLAGQTVCMVSNRAFKADIVLPVIGDQLKRTYPDIRIVSHTQMPVAPLPSTPDTPQKDAEDLRAALKAKGCSVVVTGDGG
;
A
#
# COMPACT_ATOMS: atom_id res chain seq x y z
N MET A 1 -43.34 20.76 27.06
CA MET A 1 -42.42 19.63 27.27
C MET A 1 -41.31 19.75 26.22
N GLU A 2 -40.23 20.43 26.59
CA GLU A 2 -38.92 20.41 25.90
C GLU A 2 -38.46 18.94 25.74
N ILE A 3 -37.70 18.54 24.72
CA ILE A 3 -36.23 18.69 24.68
C ILE A 3 -35.69 18.67 23.23
N ARG A 4 -35.09 19.81 22.91
CA ARG A 4 -33.94 20.19 22.06
C ARG A 4 -33.28 19.20 21.08
N LYS A 5 -33.22 19.72 19.86
CA LYS A 5 -32.30 19.54 18.72
C LYS A 5 -30.80 19.66 19.09
N SER A 6 -30.00 19.02 18.22
CA SER A 6 -28.65 19.40 17.77
C SER A 6 -27.49 19.24 18.76
N LYS A 7 -26.70 18.18 18.52
CA LYS A 7 -25.36 17.98 19.05
C LYS A 7 -24.38 18.49 17.99
N ASP A 8 -23.97 19.75 18.13
CA ASP A 8 -22.99 20.36 17.24
C ASP A 8 -21.57 19.92 17.57
N LEU A 9 -20.84 19.67 16.47
CA LEU A 9 -19.47 19.23 16.36
C LEU A 9 -18.49 20.21 17.00
N ALA A 10 -17.57 19.66 17.78
CA ALA A 10 -16.34 20.31 18.19
C ALA A 10 -15.47 20.65 16.97
N LYS A 11 -15.02 21.91 16.87
CA LYS A 11 -14.00 22.37 15.93
C LYS A 11 -12.62 21.84 16.36
N PRO A 12 -11.77 21.36 15.42
CA PRO A 12 -10.37 21.06 15.70
C PRO A 12 -9.54 22.36 15.75
N GLY A 13 -8.79 22.55 16.83
CA GLY A 13 -7.82 23.64 16.97
C GLY A 13 -6.57 23.40 16.10
N PRO A 14 -5.88 24.46 15.66
CA PRO A 14 -4.62 24.35 14.94
C PRO A 14 -3.48 24.04 15.92
N CYS A 15 -2.89 22.85 15.80
CA CYS A 15 -1.63 22.51 16.47
C CYS A 15 -0.49 22.92 15.54
N GLY A 16 -0.04 24.17 15.67
CA GLY A 16 1.18 24.67 15.05
C GLY A 16 2.36 24.38 15.96
N GLU A 17 3.36 23.68 15.42
CA GLU A 17 4.67 23.46 16.05
C GLU A 17 5.39 24.79 16.30
N ALA A 18 5.64 25.11 17.56
CA ALA A 18 6.54 26.17 17.96
C ALA A 18 7.83 25.56 18.53
N SER A 19 8.85 25.51 17.67
CA SER A 19 10.27 25.73 17.93
C SER A 19 10.68 25.83 19.41
N ILE A 20 11.31 24.77 19.93
CA ILE A 20 12.09 24.82 21.18
C ILE A 20 13.53 24.44 20.86
N ARG A 21 14.38 25.46 20.74
CA ARG A 21 15.84 25.35 20.78
C ARG A 21 16.24 24.86 22.17
N ARG A 22 16.70 23.62 22.27
CA ARG A 22 17.47 23.14 23.45
C ARG A 22 18.92 22.95 23.05
N LEU A 23 19.73 23.92 23.46
CA LEU A 23 21.18 23.78 23.60
C LEU A 23 21.46 22.68 24.63
N LEU A 24 22.11 21.59 24.20
CA LEU A 24 22.71 20.61 25.11
C LEU A 24 24.22 20.89 25.20
N PRO A 25 24.81 20.92 26.42
CA PRO A 25 26.24 21.09 26.56
C PRO A 25 26.97 19.78 26.27
N VAL A 26 28.07 19.94 25.55
CA VAL A 26 29.11 18.94 25.26
C VAL A 26 29.68 18.43 26.58
N ALA A 27 29.50 17.13 26.85
CA ALA A 27 30.20 16.43 27.93
C ALA A 27 31.21 15.46 27.30
N LEU A 28 32.47 15.88 27.33
CA LEU A 28 33.66 15.11 26.98
C LEU A 28 33.87 14.01 28.03
N VAL A 29 33.63 12.74 27.67
CA VAL A 29 33.97 11.60 28.54
C VAL A 29 35.32 11.03 28.08
N VAL A 30 36.27 11.07 29.01
CA VAL A 30 37.66 10.67 28.87
C VAL A 30 37.79 9.15 28.76
N LEU A 31 38.59 8.72 27.79
CA LEU A 31 39.02 7.34 27.56
C LEU A 31 39.90 6.85 28.73
N SER A 32 39.55 5.72 29.35
CA SER A 32 40.50 4.92 30.13
C SER A 32 40.30 3.43 29.83
N ALA A 33 41.32 2.83 29.21
CA ALA A 33 41.44 1.39 29.01
C ALA A 33 42.43 0.84 30.05
N PRO A 34 42.17 -0.37 30.58
CA PRO A 34 43.26 -1.29 30.87
C PRO A 34 43.07 -2.64 30.16
N ALA A 35 44.13 -2.99 29.45
CA ALA A 35 44.75 -4.29 29.25
C ALA A 35 44.01 -5.57 29.72
N ALA A 36 43.76 -6.43 28.73
CA ALA A 36 44.00 -7.88 28.69
C ALA A 36 43.68 -8.75 29.93
N ALA A 37 42.66 -9.59 29.79
CA ALA A 37 42.71 -10.99 30.21
C ALA A 37 41.88 -11.84 29.24
N GLN A 38 42.54 -12.40 28.24
CA GLN A 38 41.99 -13.45 27.39
C GLN A 38 42.06 -14.76 28.18
N THR A 39 40.97 -15.15 28.81
CA THR A 39 40.84 -16.52 29.32
C THR A 39 40.37 -17.41 28.18
N SER A 40 41.37 -17.97 27.50
CA SER A 40 41.40 -19.27 26.82
C SER A 40 40.05 -19.95 26.63
N GLY A 41 39.59 -19.98 25.38
CA GLY A 41 38.53 -20.88 24.94
C GLY A 41 38.91 -22.34 25.21
N ALA A 42 38.10 -23.02 26.02
CA ALA A 42 38.05 -24.47 26.07
C ALA A 42 36.86 -24.91 25.20
N ALA A 43 37.16 -25.81 24.27
CA ALA A 43 36.36 -26.19 23.12
C ALA A 43 34.93 -26.64 23.46
N LYS A 44 33.95 -25.95 22.85
CA LYS A 44 32.62 -26.52 22.61
C LYS A 44 32.66 -27.35 21.33
N ASN A 45 33.05 -28.61 21.43
CA ASN A 45 32.79 -29.60 20.38
C ASN A 45 31.67 -30.54 20.83
N ALA A 46 30.45 -30.00 20.86
CA ALA A 46 29.27 -30.79 20.57
C ALA A 46 28.90 -30.41 19.14
N SER A 47 28.93 -31.39 18.23
CA SER A 47 28.43 -31.22 16.86
C SER A 47 26.94 -30.93 16.94
N ALA A 48 26.58 -29.66 17.10
CA ALA A 48 25.20 -29.23 17.20
C ALA A 48 24.56 -29.44 15.83
N GLU A 49 23.58 -30.34 15.75
CA GLU A 49 22.79 -30.50 14.54
C GLU A 49 22.18 -29.13 14.16
N PRO A 50 22.19 -28.77 12.87
CA PRO A 50 21.63 -27.50 12.44
C PRO A 50 20.13 -27.47 12.76
N VAL A 51 19.73 -26.50 13.58
CA VAL A 51 18.32 -26.22 13.85
C VAL A 51 17.77 -25.42 12.68
N TYR A 52 16.79 -25.98 11.97
CA TYR A 52 16.12 -25.31 10.85
C TYR A 52 14.83 -24.65 11.32
N SER A 53 14.54 -23.46 10.78
CA SER A 53 13.23 -22.84 10.93
C SER A 53 12.24 -23.49 9.95
N VAL A 54 11.13 -23.99 10.49
CA VAL A 54 9.99 -24.45 9.67
C VAL A 54 9.16 -23.22 9.33
N VAL A 55 9.10 -22.89 8.05
CA VAL A 55 8.25 -21.81 7.54
C VAL A 55 7.05 -22.38 6.81
N SER A 56 5.90 -21.74 6.97
CA SER A 56 4.72 -22.09 6.17
C SER A 56 4.92 -21.60 4.73
N PRO A 57 4.58 -22.40 3.70
CA PRO A 57 4.56 -21.92 2.32
C PRO A 57 3.53 -20.81 2.10
N ALA A 58 2.60 -20.59 3.03
CA ALA A 58 1.69 -19.44 3.00
C ALA A 58 2.42 -18.09 3.25
N GLY A 59 3.65 -18.13 3.77
CA GLY A 59 4.40 -16.94 4.16
C GLY A 59 3.85 -16.26 5.41
N GLU A 60 4.60 -15.26 5.87
CA GLU A 60 4.16 -14.37 6.95
C GLU A 60 3.50 -13.12 6.34
N SER A 61 2.42 -12.64 6.97
CA SER A 61 1.76 -11.41 6.51
C SER A 61 2.65 -10.20 6.80
N THR A 62 3.11 -9.53 5.76
CA THR A 62 3.87 -8.28 5.85
C THR A 62 2.98 -7.04 5.80
N VAL A 63 1.67 -7.22 5.56
CA VAL A 63 0.72 -6.13 5.32
C VAL A 63 -0.08 -5.81 6.58
N LYS A 64 -0.14 -4.52 6.94
CA LYS A 64 -1.03 -4.02 8.00
C LYS A 64 -2.47 -4.03 7.48
N MET A 65 -3.39 -4.63 8.25
CA MET A 65 -4.81 -4.57 7.95
C MET A 65 -5.29 -3.12 7.96
N ILE A 66 -5.98 -2.73 6.89
CA ILE A 66 -6.62 -1.41 6.74
C ILE A 66 -8.13 -1.58 6.61
N ARG A 67 -8.87 -0.50 6.88
CA ARG A 67 -10.30 -0.46 6.58
C ARG A 67 -10.50 -0.47 5.07
N MET A 68 -11.00 -1.59 4.54
CA MET A 68 -11.29 -1.74 3.12
C MET A 68 -12.52 -0.91 2.71
N ALA A 69 -12.54 -0.47 1.45
CA ALA A 69 -13.73 0.14 0.87
C ALA A 69 -14.89 -0.88 0.84
N PRO A 70 -16.14 -0.45 1.11
CA PRO A 70 -17.30 -1.33 1.01
C PRO A 70 -17.45 -1.87 -0.42
N ARG A 71 -17.90 -3.12 -0.54
CA ARG A 71 -18.24 -3.70 -1.84
C ARG A 71 -19.46 -2.97 -2.41
N LEU A 72 -19.42 -2.65 -3.69
CA LEU A 72 -20.58 -2.10 -4.39
C LEU A 72 -21.63 -3.18 -4.62
N ASN A 73 -22.91 -2.80 -4.46
CA ASN A 73 -24.05 -3.70 -4.72
C ASN A 73 -24.41 -3.77 -6.21
N THR A 74 -24.05 -2.75 -6.98
CA THR A 74 -24.34 -2.63 -8.41
C THR A 74 -23.29 -1.78 -9.11
N LEU A 75 -23.19 -1.93 -10.43
CA LEU A 75 -22.35 -1.08 -11.28
C LEU A 75 -23.15 0.03 -11.98
N ALA A 76 -24.48 0.04 -11.88
CA ALA A 76 -25.34 1.02 -12.54
C ALA A 76 -24.89 2.47 -12.25
N GLY A 77 -24.72 3.25 -13.33
CA GLY A 77 -24.28 4.65 -13.30
C GLY A 77 -22.80 4.86 -12.92
N GLN A 78 -22.05 3.80 -12.65
CA GLN A 78 -20.66 3.91 -12.21
C GLN A 78 -19.68 4.07 -13.37
N THR A 79 -18.52 4.66 -13.07
CA THR A 79 -17.39 4.66 -14.00
C THR A 79 -16.49 3.46 -13.70
N VAL A 80 -16.36 2.57 -14.68
CA VAL A 80 -15.49 1.39 -14.66
C VAL A 80 -14.22 1.70 -15.45
N CYS A 81 -13.07 1.67 -14.78
CA CYS A 81 -11.78 1.91 -15.40
C CYS A 81 -11.02 0.59 -15.55
N MET A 82 -10.55 0.32 -16.76
CA MET A 82 -9.76 -0.86 -17.06
C MET A 82 -8.28 -0.49 -17.05
N VAL A 83 -7.47 -1.29 -16.38
CA VAL A 83 -6.03 -1.05 -16.24
C VAL A 83 -5.29 -2.31 -16.68
N SER A 84 -4.19 -2.11 -17.41
CA SER A 84 -3.35 -3.20 -17.92
C SER A 84 -1.90 -2.76 -18.00
N ASN A 85 -1.00 -3.73 -17.85
CA ASN A 85 0.43 -3.59 -18.16
C ASN A 85 0.75 -3.88 -19.66
N ARG A 86 -0.29 -4.01 -20.51
CA ARG A 86 -0.24 -4.40 -21.93
C ARG A 86 0.17 -5.86 -22.18
N ALA A 87 0.20 -6.69 -21.15
CA ALA A 87 0.42 -8.13 -21.31
C ALA A 87 -0.91 -8.87 -21.58
N PHE A 88 -0.83 -10.19 -21.70
CA PHE A 88 -1.98 -11.11 -21.74
C PHE A 88 -3.11 -10.75 -22.73
N LYS A 89 -2.77 -10.11 -23.84
CA LYS A 89 -3.73 -9.70 -24.88
C LYS A 89 -4.82 -8.77 -24.35
N ALA A 90 -4.45 -7.81 -23.49
CA ALA A 90 -5.30 -6.72 -23.00
C ALA A 90 -6.21 -6.12 -24.08
N ASP A 91 -5.64 -5.84 -25.26
CA ASP A 91 -6.31 -5.22 -26.39
C ASP A 91 -7.44 -6.08 -27.00
N ILE A 92 -7.47 -7.37 -26.68
CA ILE A 92 -8.52 -8.30 -27.11
C ILE A 92 -9.50 -8.56 -25.97
N VAL A 93 -8.99 -8.86 -24.77
CA VAL A 93 -9.81 -9.32 -23.64
C VAL A 93 -10.62 -8.18 -23.03
N LEU A 94 -9.99 -7.02 -22.76
CA LEU A 94 -10.64 -5.92 -22.04
C LEU A 94 -11.81 -5.29 -22.81
N PRO A 95 -11.75 -5.09 -24.15
CA PRO A 95 -12.90 -4.64 -24.91
C PRO A 95 -14.10 -5.60 -24.81
N VAL A 96 -13.87 -6.92 -24.91
CA VAL A 96 -14.93 -7.93 -24.82
C VAL A 96 -15.58 -7.92 -23.43
N ILE A 97 -14.77 -7.79 -22.37
CA ILE A 97 -15.28 -7.62 -21.00
C ILE A 97 -16.12 -6.35 -20.91
N GLY A 98 -15.68 -5.25 -21.52
CA GLY A 98 -16.40 -3.99 -21.50
C GLY A 98 -17.76 -4.06 -22.19
N ASP A 99 -17.81 -4.71 -23.35
CA ASP A 99 -19.05 -4.95 -24.08
C ASP A 99 -20.02 -5.82 -23.26
N GLN A 100 -19.50 -6.86 -22.62
CA GLN A 100 -20.33 -7.73 -21.77
C GLN A 100 -20.85 -6.99 -20.53
N LEU A 101 -20.04 -6.11 -19.92
CA LEU A 101 -20.50 -5.26 -18.80
C LEU A 101 -21.60 -4.30 -19.23
N LYS A 102 -21.47 -3.67 -20.41
CA LYS A 102 -22.49 -2.75 -20.95
C LYS A 102 -23.81 -3.45 -21.29
N ARG A 103 -23.78 -4.73 -21.67
CA ARG A 103 -25.02 -5.51 -21.89
C ARG A 103 -25.82 -5.68 -20.61
N THR A 104 -25.14 -5.88 -19.48
CA THR A 104 -25.79 -6.06 -18.17
C THR A 104 -26.12 -4.72 -17.50
N TYR A 105 -25.25 -3.72 -17.67
CA TYR A 105 -25.40 -2.37 -17.09
C TYR A 105 -25.23 -1.32 -18.19
N PRO A 106 -26.30 -0.95 -18.92
CA PRO A 106 -26.20 -0.07 -20.09
C PRO A 106 -25.75 1.36 -19.78
N ASP A 107 -25.91 1.79 -18.53
CA ASP A 107 -25.66 3.15 -18.04
C ASP A 107 -24.24 3.37 -17.48
N ILE A 108 -23.38 2.34 -17.53
CA ILE A 108 -22.00 2.46 -17.06
C ILE A 108 -21.12 3.22 -18.05
N ARG A 109 -20.16 3.97 -17.51
CA ARG A 109 -19.11 4.58 -18.31
C ARG A 109 -17.84 3.73 -18.23
N ILE A 110 -17.40 3.21 -19.38
CA ILE A 110 -16.14 2.45 -19.46
C ILE A 110 -15.00 3.36 -19.91
N VAL A 111 -13.94 3.40 -19.11
CA VAL A 111 -12.64 3.98 -19.47
C VAL A 111 -11.71 2.83 -19.85
N SER A 112 -11.34 2.78 -21.13
CA SER A 112 -10.48 1.73 -21.70
C SER A 112 -9.06 1.80 -21.12
N HIS A 113 -8.37 0.66 -21.09
CA HIS A 113 -6.97 0.56 -20.69
C HIS A 113 -6.03 1.39 -21.57
N THR A 114 -6.41 1.68 -22.82
CA THR A 114 -5.63 2.56 -23.71
C THR A 114 -5.68 4.03 -23.28
N GLN A 115 -6.64 4.39 -22.42
CA GLN A 115 -6.81 5.73 -21.86
C GLN A 115 -6.25 5.88 -20.45
N MET A 116 -5.60 4.82 -19.94
CA MET A 116 -5.02 4.76 -18.61
C MET A 116 -3.48 4.64 -18.72
N PRO A 117 -2.73 5.13 -17.72
CA PRO A 117 -1.32 4.80 -17.58
C PRO A 117 -1.12 3.28 -17.49
N VAL A 118 0.07 2.83 -17.92
CA VAL A 118 0.45 1.42 -17.84
C VAL A 118 0.52 1.02 -16.37
N ALA A 119 -0.07 -0.14 -16.04
CA ALA A 119 -0.02 -0.66 -14.68
C ALA A 119 1.43 -0.95 -14.27
N PRO A 120 1.89 -0.47 -13.10
CA PRO A 120 3.23 -0.76 -12.63
C PRO A 120 3.38 -2.25 -12.30
N LEU A 121 4.54 -2.81 -12.59
CA LEU A 121 4.92 -4.13 -12.10
C LEU A 121 5.29 -4.05 -10.61
N PRO A 122 5.23 -5.18 -9.88
CA PRO A 122 5.70 -5.23 -8.50
C PRO A 122 7.17 -4.79 -8.43
N SER A 123 7.45 -3.78 -7.61
CA SER A 123 8.82 -3.34 -7.31
C SER A 123 9.18 -3.70 -5.87
N THR A 124 10.47 -3.65 -5.56
CA THR A 124 10.92 -3.78 -4.16
C THR A 124 10.38 -2.61 -3.31
N PRO A 125 10.16 -2.82 -2.01
CA PRO A 125 9.61 -1.79 -1.10
C PRO A 125 10.40 -0.48 -1.09
N ASP A 126 11.71 -0.54 -1.38
CA ASP A 126 12.63 0.59 -1.30
C ASP A 126 12.67 1.45 -2.58
N THR A 127 11.93 1.06 -3.63
CA THR A 127 11.92 1.79 -4.91
C THR A 127 10.71 2.73 -4.98
N PRO A 128 10.90 4.05 -5.21
CA PRO A 128 9.80 4.98 -5.43
C PRO A 128 8.92 4.54 -6.61
N GLN A 129 7.62 4.36 -6.37
CA GLN A 129 6.66 3.87 -7.38
C GLN A 129 5.95 5.03 -8.07
N LYS A 130 6.70 5.87 -8.80
CA LYS A 130 6.14 7.00 -9.55
C LYS A 130 4.99 6.57 -10.48
N ASP A 131 5.13 5.44 -11.14
CA ASP A 131 4.10 4.88 -12.03
C ASP A 131 2.81 4.53 -11.27
N ALA A 132 2.92 4.06 -10.03
CA ALA A 132 1.75 3.79 -9.18
C ALA A 132 1.05 5.09 -8.75
N GLU A 133 1.82 6.15 -8.50
CA GLU A 133 1.27 7.48 -8.20
C GLU A 133 0.55 8.09 -9.40
N ASP A 134 1.16 8.00 -10.59
CA ASP A 134 0.60 8.49 -11.84
C ASP A 134 -0.69 7.72 -12.19
N LEU A 135 -0.71 6.40 -11.99
CA LEU A 135 -1.92 5.58 -12.13
C LEU A 135 -3.00 6.00 -11.12
N ARG A 136 -2.66 6.21 -9.84
CA ARG A 136 -3.60 6.69 -8.81
C ARG A 136 -4.18 8.05 -9.17
N ALA A 137 -3.37 8.96 -9.69
CA ALA A 137 -3.81 10.27 -10.14
C ALA A 137 -4.78 10.16 -11.32
N ALA A 138 -4.47 9.31 -12.31
CA ALA A 138 -5.35 9.05 -13.44
C ALA A 138 -6.70 8.46 -13.01
N LEU A 139 -6.70 7.49 -12.09
CA LEU A 139 -7.93 6.89 -11.56
C LEU A 139 -8.85 7.93 -10.89
N LYS A 140 -8.26 8.83 -10.10
CA LYS A 140 -9.00 9.94 -9.47
C LYS A 140 -9.53 10.93 -10.50
N ALA A 141 -8.68 11.36 -11.44
CA ALA A 141 -9.04 12.33 -12.47
C ALA A 141 -10.15 11.82 -13.40
N LYS A 142 -10.16 10.51 -13.69
CA LYS A 142 -11.22 9.87 -14.47
C LYS A 142 -12.48 9.59 -13.67
N GLY A 143 -12.47 9.77 -12.34
CA GLY A 143 -13.63 9.52 -11.47
C GLY A 143 -13.98 8.04 -11.37
N CYS A 144 -12.98 7.15 -11.39
CA CYS A 144 -13.20 5.71 -11.37
C CYS A 144 -13.83 5.28 -10.04
N SER A 145 -14.99 4.63 -10.12
CA SER A 145 -15.66 4.02 -8.96
C SER A 145 -15.28 2.54 -8.82
N VAL A 146 -14.97 1.90 -9.94
CA VAL A 146 -14.54 0.50 -10.04
C VAL A 146 -13.31 0.44 -10.94
N VAL A 147 -12.36 -0.40 -10.55
CA VAL A 147 -11.19 -0.69 -11.36
C VAL A 147 -11.20 -2.18 -11.69
N VAL A 148 -11.13 -2.49 -12.98
CA VAL A 148 -10.86 -3.85 -13.46
C VAL A 148 -9.35 -3.96 -13.61
N THR A 149 -8.75 -4.75 -12.74
CA THR A 149 -7.34 -5.12 -12.75
C THR A 149 -7.27 -6.63 -12.96
N GLY A 150 -6.59 -7.11 -14.00
CA GLY A 150 -6.41 -8.55 -14.23
C GLY A 150 -6.86 -9.00 -15.62
N ASP A 151 -6.01 -8.73 -16.60
CA ASP A 151 -5.84 -9.55 -17.81
C ASP A 151 -4.71 -10.59 -17.62
N GLY A 152 -3.84 -10.37 -16.63
CA GLY A 152 -2.83 -11.29 -16.11
C GLY A 152 -1.61 -10.51 -15.60
N GLY A 153 -0.94 -11.00 -14.56
CA GLY A 153 0.21 -10.34 -13.92
C GLY A 153 -0.15 -9.55 -12.67
#